data_AF-A7I3M1-F1
#
_entry.id   AF-A7I3M1-F1
#
_cell.length_a   1.000
_cell.length_b   1.000
_cell.length_c   1.000
_cell.angle_alpha   90.00
_cell.angle_beta   90.00
_cell.angle_gamma   90.00
#
_symmetry.space_group_name_H-M   'P 1'
#
loop_
_entity.id
_entity.type
_entity.pdbx_description
1 polymer ?
#
loop_
_entity_poly.entity_id
_entity_poly.type
_entity_poly.pdbx_seq_one_letter_code
_entity_poly.pdbx_strand_id
1 'polypeptide(L)'
;MAKCLVRNVIGDRTFGFLVSADSATAKGFCENFLDGTFEIFENVAKSGNPVETLVNKVTLTGKSNDGRKATFSFYAKSNLNEDEIRAAVLNKTFNQVKFDEVYIISMNQIKIGA
;
A
#
# COMPACT_ATOMS: atom_id res chain seq x y z
N MET A 1 6.88 3.65 -20.22
CA MET A 1 7.93 4.22 -19.35
C MET A 1 7.92 3.46 -18.04
N ALA A 2 8.97 2.70 -17.77
CA ALA A 2 9.18 2.09 -16.46
C ALA A 2 9.22 3.22 -15.42
N LYS A 3 8.50 3.03 -14.31
CA LYS A 3 8.53 3.92 -13.16
C LYS A 3 9.00 3.08 -11.99
N CYS A 4 10.18 3.38 -11.49
CA CYS A 4 10.73 2.75 -10.29
C CYS A 4 10.42 3.65 -9.10
N LEU A 5 9.94 3.06 -8.00
CA LEU A 5 9.90 3.74 -6.71
C LEU A 5 11.21 3.43 -5.99
N VAL A 6 11.98 4.46 -5.67
CA VAL A 6 13.18 4.34 -4.85
C VAL A 6 12.80 4.72 -3.42
N ARG A 7 13.15 3.87 -2.45
CA ARG A 7 13.15 4.19 -1.03
C ARG A 7 14.59 4.25 -0.55
N ASN A 8 15.05 5.43 -0.18
CA ASN A 8 16.36 5.64 0.42
C ASN A 8 16.22 5.78 1.94
N VAL A 9 17.05 5.06 2.71
CA VAL A 9 17.06 5.07 4.17
C VAL A 9 18.38 5.64 4.66
N ILE A 10 18.30 6.76 5.38
CA ILE A 10 19.45 7.42 6.00
C ILE A 10 19.16 7.52 7.49
N GLY A 11 19.88 6.72 8.29
CA GLY A 11 19.58 6.56 9.72
C GLY A 11 18.14 6.07 9.92
N ASP A 12 17.36 6.79 10.74
CA ASP A 12 15.96 6.45 11.03
C ASP A 12 14.95 7.10 10.05
N ARG A 13 15.43 7.74 8.97
CA ARG A 13 14.57 8.45 8.01
C ARG A 13 14.52 7.75 6.67
N THR A 14 13.31 7.55 6.17
CA THR A 14 13.06 7.00 4.83
C THR A 14 12.56 8.08 3.90
N PHE A 15 13.24 8.26 2.76
CA PHE A 15 12.89 9.18 1.69
C PHE A 15 12.44 8.39 0.46
N GLY A 16 11.26 8.69 -0.06
CA GLY A 16 10.70 8.03 -1.24
C GLY A 16 10.59 8.98 -2.42
N PHE A 17 11.07 8.58 -3.60
CA PHE A 17 10.86 9.33 -4.84
C PHE A 17 10.70 8.40 -6.05
N LEU A 18 10.04 8.91 -7.09
CA LEU A 18 9.77 8.17 -8.32
C LEU A 18 10.81 8.52 -9.37
N VAL A 19 11.41 7.49 -9.97
CA VAL A 19 12.34 7.62 -11.09
C VAL A 19 11.67 7.08 -12.33
N SER A 20 11.60 7.87 -13.39
CA SER A 20 11.03 7.45 -14.69
C SER A 20 12.10 6.75 -15.53
N ALA A 21 12.70 5.70 -14.99
CA ALA A 21 13.72 4.88 -15.64
C ALA A 21 13.52 3.39 -15.29
N ASP A 22 14.23 2.51 -16.00
CA ASP A 22 14.35 1.09 -15.65
C ASP A 22 15.13 0.87 -14.34
N SER A 23 15.05 -0.35 -13.79
CA SER A 23 15.73 -0.70 -12.55
C SER A 23 17.25 -0.56 -12.62
N ALA A 24 17.86 -0.82 -13.78
CA ALA A 24 19.31 -0.74 -13.97
C ALA A 24 19.80 0.72 -13.88
N THR A 25 19.13 1.64 -14.56
CA THR A 25 19.43 3.07 -14.55
C THR A 25 19.11 3.69 -13.19
N ALA A 26 18.00 3.30 -12.58
CA ALA A 26 17.64 3.73 -11.23
C ALA A 26 18.69 3.28 -10.20
N LYS A 27 19.18 2.04 -10.32
CA LYS A 27 20.25 1.52 -9.46
C LYS A 27 21.55 2.29 -9.63
N GLY A 28 21.97 2.55 -10.86
CA GLY A 28 23.16 3.38 -11.13
C GLY A 28 23.05 4.79 -10.53
N PHE A 29 21.88 5.41 -10.58
CA PHE A 29 21.67 6.69 -9.88
C PHE A 29 21.78 6.53 -8.35
N CYS A 30 21.16 5.50 -7.77
CA CYS A 30 21.21 5.29 -6.33
C CYS A 30 22.64 5.06 -5.83
N GLU A 31 23.41 4.19 -6.51
CA GLU A 31 24.79 3.87 -6.13
C GLU A 31 25.75 5.05 -6.25
N ASN A 32 25.52 5.96 -7.21
CA ASN A 32 26.43 7.08 -7.47
C ASN A 32 26.08 8.35 -6.69
N PHE A 33 24.82 8.52 -6.25
CA PHE A 33 24.33 9.80 -5.73
C PHE A 33 23.60 9.71 -4.39
N LEU A 34 23.25 8.53 -3.90
CA LEU A 34 22.55 8.39 -2.62
C LEU A 34 23.46 7.80 -1.55
N ASP A 35 23.50 8.48 -0.41
CA ASP A 35 24.02 7.89 0.82
C ASP A 35 22.93 7.04 1.50
N GLY A 36 23.37 6.01 2.22
CA GLY A 36 22.48 5.12 2.99
C GLY A 36 22.18 3.80 2.28
N THR A 37 21.10 3.15 2.69
CA THR A 37 20.61 1.92 2.05
C THR A 37 19.38 2.23 1.21
N PHE A 38 19.27 1.60 0.04
CA PHE A 38 18.16 1.86 -0.87
C PHE A 38 17.47 0.58 -1.32
N GLU A 39 16.15 0.67 -1.49
CA GLU A 39 15.29 -0.33 -2.11
C GLU A 39 14.68 0.22 -3.39
N ILE A 40 14.73 -0.54 -4.47
CA ILE A 40 14.19 -0.15 -5.78
C ILE A 40 13.03 -1.08 -6.11
N PHE A 41 11.83 -0.52 -6.21
CA PHE A 41 10.63 -1.25 -6.61
C PHE A 41 10.32 -0.92 -8.06
N GLU A 42 10.62 -1.85 -8.96
CA GLU A 42 10.26 -1.75 -10.38
C GLU A 42 8.84 -2.28 -10.61
N ASN A 43 8.09 -1.60 -11.48
CA ASN A 43 6.81 -2.12 -11.95
C ASN A 43 7.04 -3.20 -13.01
N VAL A 44 7.37 -4.41 -12.57
CA VAL A 44 7.75 -5.54 -13.44
C VAL A 44 6.56 -6.10 -14.23
N ALA A 45 5.33 -5.92 -13.73
CA ALA A 45 4.12 -6.30 -14.42
C ALA A 45 2.90 -5.53 -13.88
N LYS A 46 2.12 -4.93 -14.78
CA LYS A 46 0.72 -4.60 -14.48
C LYS A 46 -0.11 -5.86 -14.67
N SER A 47 -0.19 -6.72 -13.66
CA SER A 47 -1.35 -7.61 -13.55
C SER A 47 -2.52 -6.72 -13.12
N GLY A 48 -3.10 -6.00 -14.08
CA GLY A 48 -4.39 -5.37 -13.83
C GLY A 48 -5.35 -6.50 -13.49
N ASN A 49 -5.96 -6.45 -12.30
CA ASN A 49 -7.26 -7.09 -12.18
C ASN A 49 -8.08 -6.49 -13.34
N PRO A 50 -8.62 -7.30 -14.27
CA PRO A 50 -9.49 -6.79 -15.33
C PRO A 50 -10.57 -5.91 -14.68
N VAL A 51 -11.18 -4.98 -15.42
CA VAL A 51 -12.25 -4.10 -14.90
C VAL A 51 -13.23 -4.95 -14.08
N GLU A 52 -13.08 -4.88 -12.75
CA GLU A 52 -13.89 -5.68 -11.85
C GLU A 52 -15.26 -5.03 -11.85
N THR A 53 -16.25 -5.73 -12.42
CA THR A 53 -17.61 -5.17 -12.54
C THR A 53 -18.18 -4.82 -11.17
N LEU A 54 -17.75 -5.51 -10.10
CA LEU A 54 -18.18 -5.29 -8.73
C LEU A 54 -16.98 -5.35 -7.77
N VAL A 55 -16.81 -4.31 -6.94
CA VAL A 55 -15.82 -4.24 -5.86
C VAL A 55 -16.47 -3.78 -4.56
N ASN A 56 -15.92 -4.16 -3.42
CA ASN A 56 -16.37 -3.67 -2.12
C ASN A 56 -15.48 -2.49 -1.70
N LYS A 57 -16.02 -1.27 -1.64
CA LYS A 57 -15.34 -0.12 -1.03
C LYS A 57 -15.47 -0.23 0.48
N VAL A 58 -14.33 -0.47 1.13
CA VAL A 58 -14.25 -0.69 2.56
C VAL A 58 -13.53 0.50 3.17
N THR A 59 -14.13 1.11 4.19
CA THR A 59 -13.49 2.11 5.05
C THR A 59 -13.33 1.50 6.43
N LEU A 60 -12.09 1.46 6.91
CA LEU A 60 -11.80 0.94 8.23
C LEU A 60 -10.90 1.88 9.03
N THR A 61 -10.98 1.74 10.34
CA THR A 61 -10.07 2.37 11.29
C THR A 61 -9.39 1.28 12.09
N GLY A 62 -8.07 1.25 12.03
CA GLY A 62 -7.26 0.46 12.93
C GLY A 62 -6.78 1.31 14.09
N LYS A 63 -6.72 0.70 15.27
CA LYS A 63 -6.16 1.30 16.49
C LYS A 63 -5.05 0.40 17.02
N SER A 64 -3.95 1.02 17.41
CA SER A 64 -2.85 0.35 18.11
C SER A 64 -3.07 0.36 19.61
N ASN A 65 -2.43 -0.57 20.32
CA ASN A 65 -2.37 -0.61 21.77
C ASN A 65 -1.85 0.72 22.37
N ASP A 66 -0.95 1.41 21.66
CA ASP A 66 -0.43 2.73 22.03
C ASP A 66 -1.45 3.89 21.82
N GLY A 67 -2.70 3.58 21.48
CA GLY A 67 -3.78 4.55 21.27
C GLY A 67 -3.75 5.27 19.92
N ARG A 68 -2.73 5.04 19.08
CA ARG A 68 -2.65 5.58 17.71
C ARG A 68 -3.73 4.98 16.83
N LYS A 69 -4.33 5.80 15.96
CA LYS A 69 -5.38 5.39 15.03
C LYS A 69 -4.99 5.74 13.59
N ALA A 70 -5.35 4.87 12.66
CA ALA A 70 -5.28 5.18 11.23
C ALA A 70 -6.57 4.76 10.55
N THR A 71 -7.15 5.68 9.79
CA THR A 71 -8.36 5.45 9.00
C THR A 71 -8.01 5.57 7.52
N PHE A 72 -8.43 4.58 6.73
CA PHE A 72 -8.29 4.63 5.29
C PHE A 72 -9.38 3.81 4.59
N SER A 73 -9.55 4.09 3.30
CA SER A 73 -10.47 3.34 2.45
C SER A 73 -9.71 2.63 1.35
N PHE A 74 -10.16 1.43 0.99
CA PHE A 74 -9.62 0.66 -0.12
C PHE A 74 -10.72 -0.15 -0.81
N TYR A 75 -10.40 -0.69 -1.99
CA TYR A 75 -11.30 -1.54 -2.75
C TYR A 75 -10.90 -3.00 -2.55
N ALA A 76 -11.79 -3.78 -1.95
CA ALA A 76 -11.67 -5.21 -1.75
C ALA A 76 -12.43 -5.98 -2.84
N LYS A 77 -12.09 -7.27 -2.98
CA LYS A 77 -12.85 -8.19 -3.86
C LYS A 77 -14.30 -8.26 -3.39
N SER A 78 -15.23 -8.34 -4.34
CA SER A 78 -16.67 -8.35 -4.07
C SER A 78 -17.16 -9.56 -3.27
N ASN A 79 -16.41 -10.67 -3.32
CA ASN A 79 -16.73 -11.92 -2.63
C ASN A 79 -16.26 -11.97 -1.16
N LEU A 80 -15.44 -11.02 -0.71
CA LEU A 80 -14.97 -10.97 0.67
C LEU A 80 -16.00 -10.31 1.56
N ASN A 81 -16.26 -10.89 2.73
CA ASN A 81 -17.13 -10.31 3.75
C ASN A 81 -16.34 -9.47 4.78
N GLU A 82 -17.06 -8.76 5.66
CA GLU A 82 -16.46 -7.89 6.67
C GLU A 82 -15.52 -8.62 7.63
N ASP A 83 -15.87 -9.84 8.05
CA ASP A 83 -15.08 -10.60 9.02
C ASP A 83 -13.76 -11.08 8.42
N GLU A 84 -13.79 -11.54 7.17
CA GLU A 84 -12.59 -11.92 6.41
C GLU A 84 -11.66 -10.71 6.22
N ILE A 85 -12.22 -9.55 5.91
CA ILE A 85 -11.44 -8.32 5.74
C ILE A 85 -10.84 -7.89 7.08
N ARG A 86 -11.62 -7.93 8.16
CA ARG A 86 -11.16 -7.60 9.51
C ARG A 86 -10.01 -8.53 9.94
N ALA A 87 -10.17 -9.84 9.74
CA ALA A 87 -9.13 -10.82 10.04
C ALA A 87 -7.86 -10.60 9.21
N ALA A 88 -8.00 -10.23 7.93
CA ALA A 88 -6.86 -9.99 7.05
C ALA A 88 -6.04 -8.74 7.41
N VAL A 89 -6.67 -7.74 8.05
CA VAL A 89 -5.99 -6.50 8.46
C VAL A 89 -5.58 -6.48 9.94
N LEU A 90 -6.13 -7.37 10.76
CA LEU A 90 -5.76 -7.51 12.17
C LEU A 90 -4.28 -7.85 12.31
N ASN A 91 -3.62 -7.27 13.31
CA ASN A 91 -2.19 -7.41 13.61
C ASN A 91 -1.24 -6.95 12.49
N LYS A 92 -1.74 -6.29 11.43
CA LYS A 92 -0.90 -5.70 10.39
C LYS A 92 -0.63 -4.22 10.64
N THR A 93 0.47 -3.74 10.08
CA THR A 93 0.87 -2.34 10.18
C THR A 93 0.47 -1.59 8.92
N PHE A 94 -0.42 -0.61 9.06
CA PHE A 94 -0.81 0.30 8.00
C PHE A 94 -0.57 1.74 8.45
N ASN A 95 -0.02 2.58 7.57
CA ASN A 95 0.30 3.97 7.87
C ASN A 95 1.08 4.15 9.18
N GLN A 96 2.04 3.25 9.45
CA GLN A 96 2.85 3.23 10.68
C GLN A 96 2.08 2.93 11.98
N VAL A 97 0.84 2.46 11.89
CA VAL A 97 0.02 2.05 13.02
C VAL A 97 -0.23 0.55 12.93
N LYS A 98 0.17 -0.21 13.96
CA LYS A 98 -0.19 -1.63 14.09
C LYS A 98 -1.64 -1.73 14.51
N PHE A 99 -2.42 -2.54 13.79
CA PHE A 99 -3.85 -2.68 14.05
C PHE A 99 -4.09 -3.78 15.06
N ASP A 100 -4.03 -3.45 16.34
CA ASP A 100 -4.37 -4.36 17.44
C ASP A 100 -5.90 -4.47 17.59
N GLU A 101 -6.63 -3.40 17.28
CA GLU A 101 -8.10 -3.39 17.15
C GLU A 101 -8.49 -2.83 15.76
N VAL A 102 -9.53 -3.41 15.13
CA VAL A 102 -10.00 -3.01 13.79
C VAL A 102 -11.50 -2.76 13.80
N TYR A 103 -11.90 -1.60 13.32
CA TYR A 103 -13.31 -1.22 13.13
C TYR A 103 -13.59 -0.98 11.66
N ILE A 104 -14.55 -1.70 11.09
CA ILE A 104 -15.07 -1.41 9.75
C ILE A 104 -16.16 -0.35 9.93
N ILE A 105 -15.97 0.80 9.31
CA ILE A 105 -16.88 1.95 9.41
C ILE A 105 -17.97 1.84 8.34
N SER A 106 -17.58 1.41 7.14
CA SER A 106 -18.51 1.18 6.04
C SER A 106 -17.94 0.17 5.07
N MET A 107 -18.84 -0.65 4.53
CA MET A 107 -18.56 -1.53 3.41
C MET A 107 -19.69 -1.39 2.41
N ASN A 108 -19.39 -0.86 1.23
CA ASN A 108 -20.36 -0.64 0.17
C ASN A 108 -19.89 -1.36 -1.09
N GLN A 109 -20.76 -2.17 -1.69
CA GLN A 109 -20.49 -2.75 -2.99
C GLN A 109 -20.70 -1.69 -4.08
N ILE A 110 -19.69 -1.46 -4.91
CA ILE A 110 -19.67 -0.49 -5.98
C ILE A 110 -19.49 -1.21 -7.31
N LYS A 111 -20.33 -0.85 -8.28
CA LYS A 111 -20.16 -1.27 -9.67
C LYS A 111 -19.16 -0.33 -10.35
N ILE A 112 -18.04 -0.86 -10.84
CA ILE A 112 -17.06 -0.07 -11.60
C ILE A 112 -17.26 -0.40 -13.09
N GLY A 113 -17.70 0.60 -13.85
CA GLY A 113 -18.04 0.46 -15.26
C GLY A 113 -19.54 0.61 -15.51
N ALA A 114 -19.92 1.80 -15.98
CA ALA A 114 -21.07 2.05 -16.81
C ALA A 114 -20.55 2.55 -18.16
#